data_AF-A0A653CXY7-F1
#
_entry.id   AF-A0A653CXY7-F1
#
_cell.length_a   1.000
_cell.length_b   1.000
_cell.length_c   1.000
_cell.angle_alpha   90.00
_cell.angle_beta   90.00
_cell.angle_gamma   90.00
#
_symmetry.space_group_name_H-M   'P 1'
#
loop_
_entity.id
_entity.type
_entity.pdbx_description
1 polymer ?
#
loop_
_entity_poly.entity_id
_entity_poly.type
_entity_poly.pdbx_seq_one_letter_code
_entity_poly.pdbx_strand_id
1 'polypeptide(L)'
;MTISPVLTFSQQSMYDIVNNLSSLAARFIFRPIEESSYFYFTQMIKRDVPLKDQDQGKVAESAEVLSQLGKIVTSIGLVIVVFGQSYSHTFLYLYGGKKLVEASLPVQLMRYHSFAIVLLAVNGVTEGYVFATMDNQQIDKYNYIMVIFSIMFLVISYVLTCTIGPVGFILANCFNMAARIIHSIIFIKQRYKSTGHNPLQGYFPGQKFITVLLISGIIAKLSEMVFYEKSILLHISTGAVLFSITIFVWCLENLNSLRLGYDKYKRRVSLKMD
;
A
#
# COMPACT_ATOMS: atom_id res chain seq x y z
N MET A 1 26.97 12.39 -9.00
CA MET A 1 26.50 13.49 -9.86
C MET A 1 25.24 14.06 -9.23
N THR A 2 25.18 15.38 -9.04
CA THR A 2 24.07 16.12 -8.43
C THR A 2 22.87 16.07 -9.39
N ILE A 3 21.83 15.28 -9.08
CA ILE A 3 20.71 15.04 -10.02
C ILE A 3 19.66 16.17 -10.00
N SER A 4 19.78 17.18 -9.13
CA SER A 4 18.93 18.36 -9.22
C SER A 4 19.55 19.58 -8.52
N PRO A 5 19.54 20.78 -9.12
CA PRO A 5 19.90 22.02 -8.43
C PRO A 5 18.91 22.39 -7.30
N VAL A 6 17.82 21.63 -7.16
CA VAL A 6 16.72 21.91 -6.21
C VAL A 6 17.01 21.41 -4.80
N LEU A 7 17.85 20.38 -4.62
CA LEU A 7 18.17 19.81 -3.30
C LEU A 7 19.67 19.84 -3.02
N THR A 8 20.05 20.17 -1.79
CA THR A 8 21.44 20.08 -1.32
C THR A 8 21.91 18.62 -1.25
N PHE A 9 23.23 18.38 -1.32
CA PHE A 9 23.81 17.04 -1.17
C PHE A 9 23.41 16.34 0.13
N SER A 10 23.30 17.10 1.23
CA SER A 10 22.86 16.58 2.53
C SER A 10 21.41 16.09 2.47
N GLN A 11 20.52 16.87 1.88
CA GLN A 11 19.11 16.50 1.70
C GLN A 11 18.95 15.27 0.79
N GLN A 12 19.70 15.20 -0.31
CA GLN A 12 19.70 14.04 -1.21
C GLN A 12 20.15 12.78 -0.47
N SER A 13 21.24 12.87 0.30
CA SER A 13 21.75 11.74 1.08
C SER A 13 20.74 11.27 2.13
N MET A 14 20.12 12.19 2.86
CA MET A 14 19.06 11.87 3.84
C MET A 14 17.83 11.26 3.17
N TYR A 15 17.43 11.79 2.02
CA TYR A 15 16.33 11.25 1.23
C TYR A 15 16.62 9.82 0.76
N ASP A 16 17.80 9.56 0.22
CA ASP A 16 18.18 8.24 -0.29
C ASP A 16 18.21 7.18 0.81
N ILE A 17 18.68 7.52 2.01
CA ILE A 17 18.65 6.61 3.17
C ILE A 17 17.20 6.23 3.51
N VAL A 18 16.34 7.24 3.68
CA VAL A 18 14.94 7.01 4.06
C VAL A 18 14.17 6.28 2.96
N ASN A 19 14.39 6.63 1.70
CA ASN A 19 13.74 6.01 0.55
C ASN A 19 14.12 4.52 0.42
N ASN A 20 15.39 4.18 0.65
CA ASN A 20 15.81 2.77 0.66
C ASN A 20 15.14 1.98 1.79
N LEU A 21 15.06 2.55 3.00
CA LEU A 21 14.37 1.93 4.14
C LEU A 21 12.86 1.77 3.90
N SER A 22 12.19 2.82 3.41
CA SER A 22 10.75 2.78 3.15
C SER A 22 10.38 1.82 2.02
N SER A 23 11.26 1.67 1.03
CA SER A 23 11.08 0.72 -0.07
C SER A 23 11.15 -0.75 0.37
N LEU A 24 11.58 -1.06 1.59
CA LEU A 24 11.61 -2.45 2.09
C LEU A 24 10.20 -3.06 2.16
N ALA A 25 9.21 -2.30 2.66
CA ALA A 25 7.82 -2.75 2.68
C ALA A 25 7.29 -3.00 1.26
N ALA A 26 7.62 -2.10 0.33
CA ALA A 26 7.30 -2.26 -1.09
C ALA A 26 7.90 -3.56 -1.67
N ARG A 27 9.19 -3.81 -1.41
CA ARG A 27 9.96 -4.91 -2.00
C ARG A 27 9.60 -6.27 -1.41
N PHE A 28 9.39 -6.35 -0.09
CA PHE A 28 9.23 -7.63 0.60
C PHE A 28 7.78 -8.01 0.90
N ILE A 29 6.86 -7.05 0.95
CA ILE A 29 5.44 -7.31 1.25
C ILE A 29 4.61 -7.13 -0.01
N PHE A 30 4.61 -5.94 -0.61
CA PHE A 30 3.65 -5.61 -1.67
C PHE A 30 4.03 -6.21 -3.03
N ARG A 31 5.31 -6.18 -3.42
CA ARG A 31 5.75 -6.71 -4.71
C ARG A 31 5.42 -8.20 -4.89
N PRO A 32 5.70 -9.10 -3.94
CA PRO A 32 5.30 -10.50 -4.08
C PRO A 32 3.79 -10.70 -4.20
N ILE A 33 2.99 -9.89 -3.47
CA ILE A 33 1.52 -9.92 -3.56
C ILE A 33 1.06 -9.45 -4.94
N GLU A 34 1.64 -8.36 -5.44
CA GLU A 34 1.34 -7.79 -6.75
C GLU A 34 1.61 -8.81 -7.87
N GLU A 35 2.82 -9.38 -7.92
CA GLU A 35 3.22 -10.38 -8.92
C GLU A 35 2.32 -11.63 -8.87
N SER A 36 2.04 -12.13 -7.66
CA SER A 36 1.17 -13.30 -7.46
C SER A 36 -0.27 -13.02 -7.89
N SER A 37 -0.79 -11.84 -7.56
CA SER A 37 -2.16 -11.43 -7.92
C SER A 37 -2.30 -11.22 -9.42
N TYR A 38 -1.32 -10.60 -10.07
CA TYR A 38 -1.27 -10.41 -11.51
C TYR A 38 -1.37 -11.76 -12.22
N PHE A 39 -0.50 -12.70 -11.86
CA PHE A 39 -0.49 -14.04 -12.44
C PHE A 39 -1.80 -14.81 -12.18
N TYR A 40 -2.39 -14.64 -11.00
CA TYR A 40 -3.69 -15.24 -10.70
C TYR A 40 -4.80 -14.71 -11.62
N PHE A 41 -4.88 -13.39 -11.81
CA PHE A 41 -5.93 -12.77 -12.60
C PHE A 41 -5.82 -13.07 -14.09
N THR A 42 -4.61 -13.25 -14.64
CA THR A 42 -4.43 -13.65 -16.05
C THR A 42 -4.97 -15.06 -16.33
N GLN A 43 -5.02 -15.94 -15.32
CA GLN A 43 -5.60 -17.28 -15.45
C GLN A 43 -7.12 -17.30 -15.26
N MET A 44 -7.65 -16.34 -14.50
CA MET A 44 -9.08 -16.26 -14.18
C MET A 44 -9.88 -15.50 -15.23
N ILE A 45 -9.33 -14.42 -15.81
CA ILE A 45 -10.04 -13.52 -16.72
C ILE A 45 -9.36 -13.48 -18.08
N LYS A 46 -10.13 -13.71 -19.14
CA LYS A 46 -9.68 -13.53 -20.53
C LYS A 46 -9.76 -12.05 -20.93
N ARG A 47 -8.73 -11.54 -21.58
CA ARG A 47 -8.60 -10.11 -21.96
C ARG A 47 -9.63 -9.65 -23.00
N ASP A 48 -9.80 -10.45 -24.05
CA ASP A 48 -10.57 -10.09 -25.26
C ASP A 48 -12.04 -10.56 -25.24
N VAL A 49 -12.53 -11.01 -24.08
CA VAL A 49 -13.93 -11.49 -23.93
C VAL A 49 -14.62 -10.66 -22.86
N PRO A 50 -15.85 -10.14 -23.09
CA PRO A 50 -16.61 -9.46 -22.04
C PRO A 50 -16.87 -10.37 -20.84
N LEU A 51 -16.82 -9.84 -19.61
CA LEU A 51 -16.99 -10.66 -18.39
C LEU A 51 -18.31 -11.47 -18.35
N LYS A 52 -19.37 -10.93 -18.95
CA LYS A 52 -20.69 -11.59 -19.05
C LYS A 52 -20.68 -12.87 -19.90
N ASP A 53 -19.74 -12.98 -20.83
CA ASP A 53 -19.65 -14.10 -21.78
C ASP A 53 -18.58 -15.12 -21.36
N GLN A 54 -17.96 -14.91 -20.18
CA GLN A 54 -16.98 -15.81 -19.58
C GLN A 54 -17.62 -16.73 -18.54
N ASP A 55 -16.83 -17.68 -18.03
CA ASP A 55 -17.22 -18.53 -16.90
C ASP A 55 -17.53 -17.67 -15.67
N GLN A 56 -18.81 -17.59 -15.31
CA GLN A 56 -19.29 -16.75 -14.22
C GLN A 56 -18.72 -17.19 -12.86
N GLY A 57 -18.35 -18.46 -12.69
CA GLY A 57 -17.67 -18.94 -11.49
C GLY A 57 -16.28 -18.32 -11.34
N LYS A 58 -15.50 -18.27 -12.43
CA LYS A 58 -14.19 -17.62 -12.43
C LYS A 58 -14.28 -16.10 -12.27
N VAL A 59 -15.28 -15.46 -12.88
CA VAL A 59 -15.51 -14.01 -12.74
C VAL A 59 -15.87 -13.65 -11.30
N ALA A 60 -16.77 -14.40 -10.67
CA ALA A 60 -17.15 -14.22 -9.28
C ALA A 60 -15.96 -14.46 -8.34
N GLU A 61 -15.18 -15.53 -8.56
CA GLU A 61 -14.00 -15.82 -7.76
C GLU A 61 -12.92 -14.74 -7.93
N SER A 62 -12.71 -14.24 -9.15
CA SER A 62 -11.79 -13.13 -9.41
C SER A 62 -12.23 -11.85 -8.69
N ALA A 63 -13.52 -11.53 -8.70
CA ALA A 63 -14.06 -10.37 -7.99
C ALA A 63 -13.85 -10.50 -6.48
N GLU A 64 -14.12 -11.68 -5.92
CA GLU A 64 -13.94 -11.96 -4.50
C GLU A 64 -12.46 -11.86 -4.10
N VAL A 65 -11.55 -12.45 -4.89
CA VAL A 65 -10.11 -12.38 -4.61
C VAL A 65 -9.61 -10.95 -4.71
N LEU A 66 -10.02 -10.17 -5.71
CA LEU A 66 -9.65 -8.76 -5.83
C LEU A 66 -10.15 -7.94 -4.62
N SER A 67 -11.37 -8.20 -4.17
CA SER A 67 -12.00 -7.58 -3.00
C SER A 67 -11.22 -7.89 -1.71
N GLN A 68 -10.94 -9.18 -1.45
CA GLN A 68 -10.24 -9.62 -0.24
C GLN A 68 -8.77 -9.19 -0.24
N LEU A 69 -8.06 -9.31 -1.38
CA LEU A 69 -6.68 -8.83 -1.50
C LEU A 69 -6.62 -7.31 -1.27
N GLY A 70 -7.53 -6.56 -1.88
CA GLY A 70 -7.67 -5.12 -1.67
C GLY A 70 -7.83 -4.76 -0.18
N LYS A 71 -8.70 -5.48 0.53
CA LYS A 71 -8.89 -5.33 1.97
C LYS A 71 -7.61 -5.57 2.75
N ILE A 72 -6.90 -6.67 2.46
CA ILE A 72 -5.68 -7.08 3.16
C ILE A 72 -4.58 -6.03 2.96
N VAL A 73 -4.27 -5.68 1.70
CA VAL A 73 -3.17 -4.74 1.41
C VAL A 73 -3.47 -3.34 1.95
N THR A 74 -4.73 -2.89 1.89
CA THR A 74 -5.14 -1.61 2.49
C THR A 74 -5.01 -1.65 4.01
N SER A 75 -5.39 -2.75 4.66
CA SER A 75 -5.24 -2.91 6.11
C SER A 75 -3.77 -2.87 6.55
N ILE A 76 -2.89 -3.56 5.83
CA ILE A 76 -1.43 -3.53 6.07
C ILE A 76 -0.90 -2.10 5.91
N GLY A 77 -1.26 -1.42 4.81
CA GLY A 77 -0.86 -0.03 4.57
C GLY A 77 -1.30 0.89 5.71
N LEU A 78 -2.55 0.79 6.16
CA LEU A 78 -3.08 1.63 7.23
C LEU A 78 -2.37 1.40 8.56
N VAL A 79 -2.04 0.16 8.90
CA VAL A 79 -1.20 -0.17 10.06
C VAL A 79 0.17 0.51 9.93
N ILE A 80 0.82 0.39 8.77
CA ILE A 80 2.11 1.03 8.51
C ILE A 80 2.02 2.55 8.66
N VAL A 81 0.97 3.20 8.18
CA VAL A 81 0.79 4.66 8.37
C VAL A 81 0.66 5.00 9.83
N VAL A 82 -0.28 4.36 10.54
CA VAL A 82 -0.65 4.76 11.89
C VAL A 82 0.50 4.56 12.87
N PHE A 83 1.17 3.40 12.81
CA PHE A 83 2.36 3.17 13.63
C PHE A 83 3.56 3.95 13.07
N GLY A 84 3.72 4.04 11.75
CA GLY A 84 4.80 4.80 11.13
C GLY A 84 4.84 6.26 11.58
N GLN A 85 3.70 6.91 11.80
CA GLN A 85 3.68 8.30 12.32
C GLN A 85 4.36 8.45 13.69
N SER A 86 4.16 7.50 14.59
CA SER A 86 4.64 7.57 15.98
C SER A 86 6.02 6.91 16.17
N TYR A 87 6.33 5.88 15.37
CA TYR A 87 7.56 5.08 15.53
C TYR A 87 8.67 5.43 14.53
N SER A 88 8.46 6.38 13.60
CA SER A 88 9.49 6.80 12.62
C SER A 88 10.80 7.25 13.28
N HIS A 89 10.72 8.04 14.36
CA HIS A 89 11.91 8.50 15.08
C HIS A 89 12.66 7.33 15.71
N THR A 90 11.95 6.49 16.47
CA THR A 90 12.48 5.29 17.13
C THR A 90 13.14 4.34 16.11
N PHE A 91 12.48 4.09 14.98
CA PHE A 91 13.00 3.24 13.92
C PHE A 91 14.32 3.77 13.33
N LEU A 92 14.37 5.06 12.99
CA LEU A 92 15.59 5.68 12.46
C LEU A 92 16.70 5.76 13.49
N TYR A 93 16.37 5.98 14.77
CA TYR A 93 17.33 5.97 15.87
C TYR A 93 17.98 4.59 16.02
N LEU A 94 17.18 3.52 15.96
CA LEU A 94 17.69 2.15 16.03
C LEU A 94 18.54 1.77 14.81
N TYR A 95 18.22 2.31 13.63
CA TYR A 95 18.94 2.02 12.40
C TYR A 95 20.27 2.79 12.29
N GLY A 96 20.22 4.12 12.43
CA GLY A 96 21.35 5.01 12.14
C GLY A 96 21.88 5.80 13.33
N GLY A 97 21.35 5.56 14.53
CA GLY A 97 21.77 6.24 15.77
C GLY A 97 21.35 7.71 15.85
N LYS A 98 21.87 8.39 16.88
CA LYS A 98 21.56 9.80 17.20
C LYS A 98 21.77 10.75 16.03
N LYS A 99 22.89 10.63 15.32
CA LYS A 99 23.25 11.52 14.20
C LYS A 99 22.22 11.54 13.07
N LEU A 100 21.52 10.43 12.82
CA LEU A 100 20.52 10.34 11.76
C LEU A 100 19.20 11.03 12.16
N VAL A 101 18.87 11.04 13.44
CA VAL A 101 17.61 11.63 13.96
C VAL A 101 17.79 13.04 14.54
N GLU A 102 19.04 13.49 14.74
CA GLU A 102 19.37 14.87 15.10
C GLU A 102 18.82 15.86 14.05
N ALA A 103 18.88 15.48 12.77
CA ALA A 103 18.19 16.20 11.73
C ALA A 103 16.68 15.87 11.78
N SER A 104 15.83 16.89 11.75
CA SER A 104 14.37 16.71 11.68
C SER A 104 13.90 16.10 10.36
N LEU A 105 14.69 16.25 9.29
CA LEU A 105 14.34 15.87 7.93
C LEU A 105 14.14 14.35 7.74
N PRO A 106 15.06 13.44 8.13
CA PRO A 106 14.86 11.99 7.96
C PRO A 106 13.59 11.47 8.63
N VAL A 107 13.29 11.96 9.84
CA VAL A 107 12.07 11.59 10.58
C VAL A 107 10.83 12.07 9.85
N GLN A 108 10.85 13.31 9.34
CA GLN A 108 9.76 13.85 8.55
C GLN A 108 9.54 13.03 7.27
N LEU A 109 10.60 12.73 6.51
CA LEU A 109 10.52 11.92 5.30
C LEU A 109 9.96 10.53 5.57
N MET A 110 10.36 9.87 6.65
CA MET A 110 9.85 8.55 7.02
C MET A 110 8.35 8.60 7.33
N ARG A 111 7.88 9.65 8.01
CA ARG A 111 6.45 9.86 8.26
C ARG A 111 5.67 10.06 6.96
N TYR A 112 6.16 10.85 6.00
CA TYR A 112 5.51 11.01 4.70
C TYR A 112 5.55 9.73 3.85
N HIS A 113 6.65 8.97 3.90
CA HIS A 113 6.74 7.67 3.24
C HIS A 113 5.76 6.66 3.82
N SER A 114 5.50 6.68 5.13
CA SER A 114 4.49 5.80 5.72
C SER A 114 3.12 6.02 5.05
N PHE A 115 2.73 7.27 4.79
CA PHE A 115 1.52 7.61 4.04
C PHE A 115 1.54 7.09 2.60
N ALA A 116 2.67 7.28 1.91
CA ALA A 116 2.85 6.80 0.53
C ALA A 116 2.65 5.28 0.41
N ILE A 117 2.97 4.50 1.46
CA ILE A 117 2.82 3.04 1.46
C ILE A 117 1.35 2.58 1.33
N VAL A 118 0.37 3.32 1.87
CA VAL A 118 -1.05 2.99 1.67
C VAL A 118 -1.43 3.08 0.20
N LEU A 119 -1.02 4.17 -0.46
CA LEU A 119 -1.30 4.37 -1.89
C LEU A 119 -0.58 3.31 -2.72
N LEU A 120 0.67 3.00 -2.39
CA LEU A 120 1.44 1.95 -3.06
C LEU A 120 0.74 0.59 -2.97
N ALA A 121 0.25 0.23 -1.79
CA ALA A 121 -0.45 -1.03 -1.55
C ALA A 121 -1.70 -1.19 -2.41
N VAL A 122 -2.53 -0.14 -2.45
CA VAL A 122 -3.77 -0.12 -3.25
C VAL A 122 -3.44 -0.07 -4.75
N ASN A 123 -2.45 0.74 -5.15
CA ASN A 123 -2.03 0.89 -6.53
C ASN A 123 -1.55 -0.45 -7.11
N GLY A 124 -0.65 -1.17 -6.43
CA GLY A 124 -0.10 -2.44 -6.94
C GLY A 124 -1.18 -3.47 -7.27
N VAL A 125 -2.14 -3.71 -6.36
CA VAL A 125 -3.19 -4.71 -6.60
C VAL A 125 -4.21 -4.26 -7.66
N THR A 126 -4.66 -3.01 -7.61
CA THR A 126 -5.66 -2.50 -8.58
C THR A 126 -5.10 -2.45 -9.99
N GLU A 127 -3.88 -1.94 -10.14
CA GLU A 127 -3.22 -1.83 -11.43
C GLU A 127 -2.76 -3.19 -11.97
N GLY A 128 -2.29 -4.09 -11.09
CA GLY A 128 -2.00 -5.47 -11.43
C GLY A 128 -3.21 -6.19 -12.01
N TYR A 129 -4.40 -6.04 -11.40
CA TYR A 129 -5.65 -6.56 -11.97
C TYR A 129 -5.96 -5.95 -13.34
N VAL A 130 -5.82 -4.63 -13.47
CA VAL A 130 -6.09 -3.92 -14.73
C VAL A 130 -5.18 -4.42 -15.85
N PHE A 131 -3.87 -4.49 -15.63
CA PHE A 131 -2.93 -5.03 -16.62
C PHE A 131 -3.14 -6.51 -16.92
N ALA A 132 -3.60 -7.30 -15.94
CA ALA A 132 -3.91 -8.71 -16.17
C ALA A 132 -5.09 -8.87 -17.15
N THR A 133 -6.05 -7.94 -17.11
CA THR A 133 -7.37 -8.10 -17.76
C THR A 133 -7.65 -7.17 -18.94
N MET A 134 -6.82 -6.15 -19.18
CA MET A 134 -6.92 -5.27 -20.34
C MET A 134 -6.62 -6.00 -21.65
N ASP A 135 -7.36 -5.67 -22.70
CA ASP A 135 -7.01 -6.04 -24.08
C ASP A 135 -5.83 -5.21 -24.61
N ASN A 136 -5.29 -5.59 -25.78
CA ASN A 136 -4.12 -4.93 -26.34
C ASN A 136 -4.37 -3.44 -26.65
N GLN A 137 -5.56 -3.08 -27.13
CA GLN A 137 -5.90 -1.67 -27.46
C GLN A 137 -5.98 -0.82 -26.19
N GLN A 138 -6.51 -1.38 -25.10
CA GLN A 138 -6.57 -0.75 -23.79
C GLN A 138 -5.18 -0.57 -23.18
N ILE A 139 -4.30 -1.57 -23.33
CA ILE A 139 -2.90 -1.47 -22.90
C ILE A 139 -2.18 -0.35 -23.66
N ASP A 140 -2.34 -0.28 -24.98
CA ASP A 140 -1.71 0.78 -25.78
C ASP A 140 -2.19 2.17 -25.34
N LYS A 141 -3.51 2.36 -25.21
CA LYS A 141 -4.09 3.60 -24.68
C LYS A 141 -3.57 3.92 -23.27
N TYR A 142 -3.44 2.91 -22.41
CA TYR A 142 -2.92 3.10 -21.07
C TYR A 142 -1.44 3.50 -21.06
N ASN A 143 -0.63 2.94 -21.96
CA ASN A 143 0.77 3.34 -22.10
C ASN A 143 0.91 4.83 -22.47
N TYR A 144 0.05 5.35 -23.36
CA TYR A 144 -0.01 6.79 -23.63
C TYR A 144 -0.41 7.61 -22.39
N ILE A 145 -1.39 7.13 -21.61
CA ILE A 145 -1.78 7.78 -20.35
C ILE A 145 -0.61 7.77 -19.35
N MET A 146 0.16 6.69 -19.27
CA MET A 146 1.33 6.60 -18.40
C MET A 146 2.43 7.60 -18.77
N VAL A 147 2.61 7.90 -20.06
CA VAL A 147 3.51 8.98 -20.49
C VAL A 147 3.03 10.33 -19.97
N ILE A 148 1.73 10.62 -20.08
CA ILE A 148 1.14 11.86 -19.55
C ILE A 148 1.32 11.93 -18.02
N PHE A 149 1.06 10.83 -17.31
CA PHE A 149 1.29 10.74 -15.86
C PHE A 149 2.76 10.97 -15.50
N SER A 150 3.69 10.45 -16.28
CA SER A 150 5.13 10.64 -16.07
C SER A 150 5.54 12.12 -16.24
N ILE A 151 5.03 12.80 -17.27
CA ILE A 151 5.29 14.24 -17.48
C ILE A 151 4.69 15.05 -16.33
N MET A 152 3.43 14.79 -15.95
CA MET A 152 2.80 15.47 -14.81
C MET A 152 3.57 15.22 -13.51
N PHE A 153 4.02 13.99 -13.27
CA PHE A 153 4.83 13.64 -12.11
C PHE A 153 6.13 14.45 -12.08
N LEU A 154 6.85 14.59 -13.20
CA LEU A 154 8.08 15.39 -13.26
C LEU A 154 7.81 16.86 -12.95
N VAL A 155 6.75 17.44 -13.52
CA VAL A 155 6.37 18.85 -13.28
C VAL A 155 5.98 19.06 -11.81
N ILE A 156 5.09 18.23 -11.28
CA ILE A 156 4.64 18.32 -9.88
C ILE A 156 5.82 18.10 -8.92
N SER A 157 6.68 17.13 -9.23
CA SER A 157 7.91 16.86 -8.47
C SER A 157 8.81 18.08 -8.42
N TYR A 158 9.06 18.72 -9.56
CA TYR A 158 9.87 19.93 -9.62
C TYR A 158 9.26 21.05 -8.78
N VAL A 159 7.97 21.36 -8.99
CA VAL A 159 7.27 22.44 -8.28
C VAL A 159 7.24 22.19 -6.77
N LEU A 160 6.84 21.01 -6.32
CA LEU A 160 6.75 20.70 -4.90
C LEU A 160 8.12 20.59 -4.24
N THR A 161 9.14 20.08 -4.94
CA THR A 161 10.48 19.99 -4.36
C THR A 161 11.10 21.38 -4.17
N CYS A 162 10.81 22.33 -5.06
CA CYS A 162 11.21 23.73 -4.89
C CYS A 162 10.52 24.42 -3.71
N THR A 163 9.28 24.06 -3.36
CA THR A 163 8.51 24.74 -2.30
C THR A 163 8.71 24.12 -0.92
N ILE A 164 8.73 22.80 -0.82
CA ILE A 164 8.74 22.05 0.45
C ILE A 164 9.88 21.02 0.53
N GLY A 165 10.89 21.13 -0.33
CA GLY A 165 12.09 20.29 -0.29
C GLY A 165 11.80 18.81 -0.63
N PRO A 166 12.57 17.86 -0.10
CA PRO A 166 12.47 16.44 -0.49
C PRO A 166 11.10 15.80 -0.15
N VAL A 167 10.36 16.37 0.81
CA VAL A 167 8.97 15.98 1.10
C VAL A 167 8.08 16.16 -0.13
N GLY A 168 8.31 17.22 -0.92
CA GLY A 168 7.57 17.50 -2.13
C GLY A 168 7.70 16.41 -3.18
N PHE A 169 8.86 15.76 -3.27
CA PHE A 169 9.07 14.63 -4.16
C PHE A 169 8.25 13.40 -3.75
N ILE A 170 8.14 13.13 -2.44
CA ILE A 170 7.26 12.06 -1.91
C ILE A 170 5.80 12.36 -2.25
N LEU A 171 5.35 13.59 -2.02
CA LEU A 171 3.97 13.99 -2.29
C LEU A 171 3.64 13.95 -3.78
N ALA A 172 4.56 14.34 -4.65
CA ALA A 172 4.41 14.20 -6.10
C ALA A 172 4.19 12.73 -6.49
N ASN A 173 4.93 11.80 -5.88
CA ASN A 173 4.72 10.37 -6.09
C ASN A 173 3.36 9.91 -5.57
N CYS A 174 2.90 10.43 -4.43
CA CYS A 174 1.54 10.18 -3.93
C CYS A 174 0.46 10.63 -4.93
N PHE A 175 0.60 11.81 -5.54
CA PHE A 175 -0.31 12.28 -6.58
C PHE A 175 -0.30 11.37 -7.82
N ASN A 176 0.88 10.94 -8.25
CA ASN A 176 1.02 10.01 -9.37
C ASN A 176 0.35 8.66 -9.09
N MET A 177 0.58 8.08 -7.92
CA MET A 177 -0.09 6.83 -7.50
C MET A 177 -1.60 7.02 -7.36
N ALA A 178 -2.08 8.14 -6.83
CA ALA A 178 -3.50 8.43 -6.73
C ALA A 178 -4.17 8.50 -8.11
N ALA A 179 -3.56 9.16 -9.10
CA ALA A 179 -4.06 9.20 -10.47
C ALA A 179 -4.17 7.80 -11.08
N ARG A 180 -3.15 6.94 -10.87
CA ARG A 180 -3.16 5.53 -11.32
C ARG A 180 -4.25 4.70 -10.63
N ILE A 181 -4.46 4.88 -9.33
CA ILE A 181 -5.55 4.24 -8.59
C ILE A 181 -6.91 4.68 -9.15
N ILE A 182 -7.12 5.98 -9.36
CA ILE A 182 -8.39 6.50 -9.91
C ILE A 182 -8.67 5.89 -11.29
N HIS A 183 -7.68 5.85 -12.17
CA HIS A 183 -7.81 5.20 -13.47
C HIS A 183 -8.18 3.72 -13.34
N SER A 184 -7.49 3.00 -12.45
CA SER A 184 -7.74 1.57 -12.20
C SER A 184 -9.14 1.31 -11.65
N ILE A 185 -9.60 2.15 -10.71
CA ILE A 185 -10.96 2.10 -10.15
C ILE A 185 -12.01 2.32 -11.24
N ILE A 186 -11.83 3.32 -12.10
CA ILE A 186 -12.75 3.60 -13.22
C ILE A 186 -12.84 2.39 -14.14
N PHE A 187 -11.69 1.81 -14.51
CA PHE A 187 -11.63 0.62 -15.36
C PHE A 187 -12.34 -0.58 -14.72
N ILE A 188 -12.02 -0.90 -13.46
CA ILE A 188 -12.64 -2.02 -12.73
C ILE A 188 -14.15 -1.83 -12.63
N LYS A 189 -14.60 -0.62 -12.26
CA LYS A 189 -16.03 -0.31 -12.14
C LYS A 189 -16.75 -0.46 -13.49
N GLN A 190 -16.14 -0.01 -14.59
CA GLN A 190 -16.73 -0.16 -15.92
C GLN A 190 -16.76 -1.63 -16.36
N ARG A 191 -15.70 -2.39 -16.09
CA ARG A 191 -15.57 -3.80 -16.48
C ARG A 191 -16.58 -4.69 -15.74
N TYR A 192 -16.83 -4.42 -14.47
CA TYR A 192 -17.82 -5.15 -13.64
C TYR A 192 -19.24 -4.58 -13.73
N LYS A 193 -19.49 -3.48 -14.45
CA LYS A 193 -20.82 -2.83 -14.54
C LYS A 193 -21.93 -3.77 -15.05
N SER A 194 -21.60 -4.68 -15.96
CA SER A 194 -22.52 -5.67 -16.53
C SER A 194 -22.60 -6.96 -15.71
N THR A 195 -21.87 -7.05 -14.61
CA THR A 195 -21.86 -8.18 -13.68
C THR A 195 -22.51 -7.75 -12.37
N GLY A 196 -23.13 -8.68 -11.63
CA GLY A 196 -23.70 -8.38 -10.31
C GLY A 196 -22.67 -8.14 -9.20
N HIS A 197 -21.38 -8.04 -9.51
CA HIS A 197 -20.29 -7.98 -8.54
C HIS A 197 -19.67 -6.59 -8.43
N ASN A 198 -19.26 -6.19 -7.23
CA ASN A 198 -18.56 -4.93 -6.99
C ASN A 198 -17.31 -5.15 -6.13
N PRO A 199 -16.17 -5.56 -6.74
CA PRO A 199 -14.96 -5.92 -5.99
C PRO A 199 -14.34 -4.74 -5.24
N LEU A 200 -14.66 -3.50 -5.60
CA LEU A 200 -14.11 -2.30 -4.98
C LEU A 200 -14.67 -2.04 -3.56
N GLN A 201 -15.82 -2.63 -3.21
CA GLN A 201 -16.41 -2.46 -1.87
C GLN A 201 -15.54 -3.09 -0.76
N GLY A 202 -14.79 -4.15 -1.06
CA GLY A 202 -13.94 -4.81 -0.06
C GLY A 202 -12.71 -4.02 0.35
N TYR A 203 -12.31 -2.99 -0.40
CA TYR A 203 -11.12 -2.20 -0.10
C TYR A 203 -11.24 -1.44 1.22
N PHE A 204 -12.46 -1.19 1.70
CA PHE A 204 -12.70 -0.58 3.00
C PHE A 204 -12.58 -1.63 4.11
N PRO A 205 -11.57 -1.53 5.00
CA PRO A 205 -11.49 -2.41 6.15
C PRO A 205 -12.71 -2.23 7.06
N GLY A 206 -12.97 -3.23 7.88
CA GLY A 206 -14.14 -3.19 8.75
C GLY A 206 -14.04 -2.12 9.83
N GLN A 207 -15.20 -1.66 10.30
CA GLN A 207 -15.29 -0.50 11.20
C GLN A 207 -14.58 -0.74 12.52
N LYS A 208 -14.64 -1.97 13.06
CA LYS A 208 -14.00 -2.32 14.34
C LYS A 208 -12.50 -2.18 14.25
N PHE A 209 -11.90 -2.73 13.19
CA PHE A 209 -10.48 -2.56 12.91
C PHE A 209 -10.09 -1.09 12.80
N ILE A 210 -10.83 -0.28 12.04
CA ILE A 210 -10.52 1.16 11.88
C ILE A 210 -10.59 1.89 13.23
N THR A 211 -11.61 1.65 14.04
CA THR A 211 -11.74 2.28 15.37
C THR A 211 -10.56 1.91 16.28
N VAL A 212 -10.22 0.63 16.37
CA VAL A 212 -9.09 0.16 17.20
C VAL A 212 -7.76 0.69 16.69
N LEU A 213 -7.60 0.75 15.36
CA LEU A 213 -6.41 1.31 14.74
C LEU A 213 -6.25 2.80 15.06
N LEU A 214 -7.33 3.60 14.98
CA LEU A 214 -7.30 5.02 15.33
C LEU A 214 -6.97 5.24 16.82
N ILE A 215 -7.60 4.47 17.71
CA ILE A 215 -7.32 4.53 19.16
C ILE A 215 -5.86 4.16 19.41
N SER A 216 -5.37 3.08 18.79
CA SER A 216 -3.97 2.65 18.90
C SER A 216 -3.01 3.71 18.38
N GLY A 217 -3.36 4.41 17.30
CA GLY A 217 -2.60 5.54 16.76
C GLY A 217 -2.50 6.71 17.72
N ILE A 218 -3.61 7.09 18.35
CA ILE A 218 -3.65 8.17 19.33
C ILE A 218 -2.79 7.80 20.55
N ILE A 219 -2.95 6.59 21.10
CA ILE A 219 -2.17 6.12 22.25
C ILE A 219 -0.67 6.02 21.89
N ALA A 220 -0.34 5.52 20.71
CA ALA A 220 1.03 5.47 20.22
C ALA A 220 1.65 6.87 20.11
N LYS A 221 0.88 7.85 19.63
CA LYS A 221 1.33 9.24 19.51
C LYS A 221 1.54 9.90 20.87
N LEU A 222 0.62 9.68 21.80
CA LEU A 222 0.79 10.12 23.19
C LEU A 222 2.00 9.45 23.85
N SER A 223 2.23 8.17 23.54
CA SER A 223 3.39 7.43 24.04
C SER A 223 4.72 8.01 23.53
N GLU A 224 4.77 8.42 22.26
CA GLU A 224 5.94 9.12 21.69
C GLU A 224 6.24 10.41 22.47
N MET A 225 5.21 11.19 22.83
CA MET A 225 5.38 12.46 23.54
C MET A 225 5.79 12.29 25.02
N VAL A 226 5.26 11.28 25.71
CA VAL A 226 5.40 11.14 27.17
C VAL A 226 6.52 10.18 27.59
N PHE A 227 6.67 9.06 26.88
CA PHE A 227 7.55 7.97 27.30
C PHE A 227 8.87 7.92 26.55
N TYR A 228 8.99 8.51 25.37
CA TYR A 228 10.23 8.46 24.59
C TYR A 228 11.42 9.04 25.36
N GLU A 229 11.25 10.21 26.01
CA GLU A 229 12.31 10.84 26.80
C GLU A 229 12.68 10.05 28.06
N LYS A 230 11.75 9.25 28.59
CA LYS A 230 11.93 8.47 29.82
C LYS A 230 12.55 7.09 29.55
N SER A 231 12.06 6.37 28.54
CA SER A 231 12.56 5.06 28.14
C SER A 231 12.05 4.64 26.76
N ILE A 232 12.98 4.45 25.82
CA ILE A 232 12.70 3.92 24.49
C ILE A 232 12.05 2.52 24.55
N LEU A 233 12.40 1.71 25.56
CA LEU A 233 11.89 0.36 25.73
C LEU A 233 10.40 0.36 26.10
N LEU A 234 9.95 1.30 26.94
CA LEU A 234 8.54 1.44 27.29
C LEU A 234 7.70 1.85 26.08
N HIS A 235 8.22 2.78 25.26
CA HIS A 235 7.55 3.20 24.03
C HIS A 235 7.42 2.03 23.03
N ILE A 236 8.50 1.27 22.80
CA ILE A 236 8.48 0.08 21.93
C ILE A 236 7.50 -0.98 22.47
N SER A 237 7.51 -1.24 23.79
CA SER A 237 6.62 -2.22 24.41
C SER A 237 5.15 -1.83 24.28
N THR A 238 4.85 -0.54 24.45
CA THR A 238 3.49 0.00 24.24
C THR A 238 3.05 -0.21 22.79
N GLY A 239 3.95 0.06 21.83
CA GLY A 239 3.70 -0.17 20.41
C GLY A 239 3.44 -1.63 20.08
N ALA A 240 4.24 -2.54 20.64
CA ALA A 240 4.08 -3.98 20.42
C ALA A 240 2.70 -4.46 20.91
N VAL A 241 2.27 -4.05 22.11
CA VAL A 241 0.95 -4.41 22.66
C VAL A 241 -0.18 -3.87 21.78
N LEU A 242 -0.13 -2.59 21.40
CA LEU A 242 -1.15 -1.96 20.55
C LEU A 242 -1.21 -2.58 19.15
N PHE A 243 -0.06 -2.91 18.57
CA PHE A 243 0.04 -3.60 17.30
C PHE A 243 -0.59 -5.00 17.38
N SER A 244 -0.26 -5.79 18.41
CA SER A 244 -0.85 -7.11 18.63
C SER A 244 -2.37 -7.05 18.79
N ILE A 245 -2.91 -6.07 19.53
CA ILE A 245 -4.36 -5.86 19.67
C ILE A 245 -4.99 -5.52 18.32
N THR A 246 -4.37 -4.62 17.56
CA THR A 246 -4.87 -4.19 16.24
C THR A 246 -4.94 -5.37 15.26
N ILE A 247 -3.88 -6.18 15.20
CA ILE A 247 -3.84 -7.38 14.36
C ILE A 247 -4.84 -8.43 14.84
N PHE A 248 -5.00 -8.61 16.15
CA PHE A 248 -5.98 -9.55 16.70
C PHE A 248 -7.42 -9.16 16.30
N VAL A 249 -7.78 -7.88 16.44
CA VAL A 249 -9.11 -7.38 16.04
C VAL A 249 -9.32 -7.52 14.53
N TRP A 250 -8.28 -7.22 13.73
CA TRP A 250 -8.32 -7.46 12.29
C TRP A 250 -8.59 -8.93 11.96
N CYS A 251 -7.89 -9.86 12.62
CA CYS A 251 -8.11 -11.29 12.45
C CYS A 251 -9.54 -11.69 12.82
N LEU A 252 -10.09 -11.19 13.94
CA LEU A 252 -11.45 -11.48 14.36
C LEU A 252 -12.49 -11.02 13.33
N GLU A 253 -12.32 -9.83 12.75
CA GLU A 253 -13.24 -9.28 11.77
C GLU A 253 -13.16 -10.00 10.40
N ASN A 254 -12.01 -10.63 10.10
CA ASN A 254 -11.78 -11.37 8.87
C ASN A 254 -11.81 -12.90 9.06
N LEU A 255 -12.23 -13.40 10.24
CA LEU A 255 -12.26 -14.83 10.58
C LEU A 255 -12.99 -15.68 9.53
N ASN A 256 -14.12 -15.20 9.01
CA ASN A 256 -14.89 -15.94 8.01
C ASN A 256 -14.13 -16.05 6.68
N SER A 257 -13.52 -14.96 6.21
CA SER A 257 -12.67 -14.96 5.02
C SER A 257 -11.42 -15.83 5.20
N LEU A 258 -10.79 -15.77 6.39
CA LEU A 258 -9.61 -16.57 6.74
C LEU A 258 -9.94 -18.07 6.78
N ARG A 259 -11.08 -18.45 7.38
CA ARG A 259 -11.56 -19.85 7.38
C ARG A 259 -11.85 -20.34 5.97
N LEU A 260 -12.53 -19.55 5.15
CA LEU A 260 -12.79 -19.90 3.74
C LEU A 260 -11.50 -20.09 2.95
N GLY A 261 -10.50 -19.21 3.14
CA GLY A 261 -9.17 -19.34 2.52
C GLY A 261 -8.43 -20.60 2.98
N TYR A 262 -8.44 -20.88 4.29
CA TYR A 262 -7.83 -22.07 4.88
C TYR A 262 -8.50 -23.37 4.36
N ASP A 263 -9.83 -23.41 4.31
CA ASP A 263 -10.58 -24.58 3.86
C ASP A 263 -10.39 -24.84 2.36
N LYS A 264 -10.26 -23.80 1.53
CA LYS A 264 -9.90 -23.92 0.11
C LYS A 264 -8.45 -24.40 -0.06
N TYR A 265 -7.53 -23.87 0.72
CA TYR A 265 -6.12 -24.30 0.71
C TYR A 265 -6.01 -25.79 1.10
N LYS A 266 -6.65 -26.20 2.19
CA LYS A 266 -6.68 -27.58 2.66
C LYS A 266 -7.26 -28.53 1.61
N ARG A 267 -8.35 -28.15 0.94
CA ARG A 267 -8.95 -28.94 -0.17
C ARG A 267 -7.99 -29.10 -1.35
N ARG A 268 -7.29 -28.04 -1.76
CA ARG A 268 -6.28 -28.12 -2.84
C ARG A 268 -5.07 -28.98 -2.49
N VAL A 269 -4.63 -28.96 -1.23
CA VAL A 269 -3.52 -29.81 -0.77
C VAL A 269 -3.95 -31.27 -0.74
N SER A 270 -5.15 -31.57 -0.27
CA SER A 270 -5.72 -32.93 -0.28
C SER A 270 -5.80 -33.51 -1.69
N LEU A 271 -6.27 -32.73 -2.66
CA LEU A 271 -6.39 -33.15 -4.07
C LEU A 271 -5.05 -33.35 -4.80
N LYS A 272 -3.92 -32.96 -4.20
CA LYS A 272 -2.57 -33.20 -4.75
C LYS A 272 -1.91 -34.46 -4.17
N MET A 273 -2.50 -35.07 -3.14
CA MET A 273 -1.98 -36.26 -2.47
C MET A 273 -2.65 -37.57 -2.93
N ASP A 274 -3.72 -37.45 -3.71
CA ASP A 274 -4.39 -38.55 -4.43
C ASP A 274 -3.97 -38.53 -5.90
#